data_AF-A0A8J8CUS0-F1
#
_entry.id   AF-A0A8J8CUS0-F1
#
_cell.length_a   1.000
_cell.length_b   1.000
_cell.length_c   1.000
_cell.angle_alpha   90.00
_cell.angle_beta   90.00
_cell.angle_gamma   90.00
#
_symmetry.space_group_name_H-M   'P 1'
#
loop_
_entity.id
_entity.type
_entity.pdbx_description
1 polymer ?
#
loop_
_entity_poly.entity_id
_entity_poly.type
_entity_poly.pdbx_seq_one_letter_code
_entity_poly.pdbx_strand_id
1 'polypeptide(L)'
;MTLDSGPTPSEPSGQSGVRTVSDPDATTAADVLDDARRSGAYATVVGECTVAYDGTTSSTHALACRHGTFKPDGTVLVHDASGHRPVHPQPSSDRVVVEATDDGDLRVLLGDGRVGGDDAEGIEDGSECLRVTWTSLDLVSVLAVDDPDAATESGTEADLKSLVLDDPDRVEPGLVPLATERRTRAGPVDVYAEDATGRPVVLELKRDRAGPDAVGQLDRYVEALARDSHADADPRGVLVAPGLTDRARQLLAERGLEFARVDPRDSAESSDISTHAFDG
;
A
#
# COMPACT_ATOMS: atom_id res chain seq x y z
N MET A 1 38.75 -19.47 -55.55
CA MET A 1 38.13 -19.74 -54.24
C MET A 1 37.51 -18.44 -53.78
N THR A 2 36.26 -18.24 -54.19
CA THR A 2 35.45 -17.04 -53.95
C THR A 2 34.71 -17.27 -52.64
N LEU A 3 34.97 -16.46 -51.61
CA LEU A 3 34.16 -16.44 -50.40
C LEU A 3 33.25 -15.22 -50.46
N ASP A 4 32.00 -15.54 -50.76
CA ASP A 4 30.80 -14.74 -50.60
C ASP A 4 30.74 -14.19 -49.17
N SER A 5 30.66 -12.86 -49.04
CA SER A 5 30.42 -12.17 -47.78
C SER A 5 29.04 -11.56 -47.90
N GLY A 6 28.03 -12.29 -47.42
CA GLY A 6 26.65 -11.85 -47.41
C GLY A 6 26.45 -10.57 -46.58
N PRO A 7 25.31 -9.89 -46.76
CA PRO A 7 25.03 -8.64 -46.05
C PRO A 7 24.95 -8.90 -44.55
N THR A 8 25.67 -8.09 -43.78
CA THR A 8 25.51 -7.99 -42.32
C THR A 8 24.05 -7.67 -41.99
N PRO A 9 23.42 -8.36 -41.02
CA PRO A 9 22.08 -8.01 -40.59
C PRO A 9 22.12 -6.61 -40.00
N SER A 10 21.33 -5.72 -40.58
CA SER A 10 21.03 -4.41 -40.02
C SER A 10 20.41 -4.58 -38.64
N GLU A 11 21.09 -4.10 -37.60
CA GLU A 11 20.50 -3.93 -36.28
C GLU A 11 19.26 -3.04 -36.40
N PRO A 12 18.12 -3.39 -35.76
CA PRO A 12 17.00 -2.48 -35.68
C PRO A 12 17.39 -1.31 -34.76
N SER A 13 17.55 -0.14 -35.36
CA SER A 13 17.73 1.14 -34.65
C SER A 13 16.44 1.52 -33.93
N GLY A 14 16.21 0.95 -32.75
CA GLY A 14 15.28 1.50 -31.76
C GLY A 14 16.03 2.52 -30.91
N GLN A 15 15.78 3.81 -31.11
CA GLN A 15 16.32 4.84 -30.22
C GLN A 15 15.64 4.71 -28.84
N SER A 16 16.20 3.86 -27.99
CA SER A 16 15.91 3.78 -26.55
C SER A 16 16.67 4.89 -25.83
N GLY A 17 16.31 6.15 -26.11
CA GLY A 17 16.93 7.33 -25.53
C GLY A 17 15.96 8.09 -24.62
N VAL A 18 16.45 8.60 -23.51
CA VAL A 18 15.74 9.58 -22.68
C VAL A 18 15.45 10.81 -23.55
N ARG A 19 14.18 11.23 -23.61
CA ARG A 19 13.78 12.49 -24.25
C ARG A 19 13.59 13.54 -23.16
N THR A 20 14.37 14.61 -23.21
CA THR A 20 14.30 15.70 -22.24
C THR A 20 14.03 17.02 -22.94
N VAL A 21 13.12 17.81 -22.37
CA VAL A 21 12.85 19.20 -22.74
C VAL A 21 13.18 20.07 -21.54
N SER A 22 14.11 21.01 -21.72
CA SER A 22 14.48 22.01 -20.71
C SER A 22 13.64 23.27 -20.89
N ASP A 23 13.27 23.89 -19.77
CA ASP A 23 12.48 25.11 -19.72
C ASP A 23 11.21 25.10 -20.62
N PRO A 24 10.39 24.01 -20.65
CA PRO A 24 9.23 23.96 -21.52
C PRO A 24 8.14 24.93 -21.05
N ASP A 25 7.37 25.46 -22.00
CA ASP A 25 6.08 26.04 -21.66
C ASP A 25 5.05 24.96 -21.29
N ALA A 26 3.95 25.37 -20.68
CA ALA A 26 2.91 24.44 -20.21
C ALA A 26 2.29 23.62 -21.34
N THR A 27 2.15 24.18 -22.55
CA THR A 27 1.59 23.46 -23.71
C THR A 27 2.53 22.33 -24.12
N THR A 28 3.81 22.65 -24.28
CA THR A 28 4.85 21.67 -24.62
C THR A 28 4.93 20.58 -23.56
N ALA A 29 4.88 20.93 -22.28
CA ALA A 29 4.90 19.97 -21.19
C ALA A 29 3.65 19.06 -21.18
N ALA A 30 2.46 19.62 -21.39
CA ALA A 30 1.22 18.85 -21.49
C ALA A 30 1.29 17.85 -22.65
N ASP A 31 1.75 18.28 -23.83
CA ASP A 31 1.91 17.41 -25.01
C ASP A 31 2.91 16.28 -24.73
N VAL A 32 4.06 16.59 -24.09
CA VAL A 32 5.07 15.59 -23.72
C VAL A 32 4.51 14.56 -22.74
N LEU A 33 3.72 14.98 -21.75
CA LEU A 33 3.10 14.10 -20.76
C LEU A 33 1.99 13.23 -21.37
N ASP A 34 1.19 13.79 -22.27
CA ASP A 34 0.17 13.04 -23.02
C ASP A 34 0.81 11.98 -23.93
N ASP A 35 1.88 12.33 -24.63
CA ASP A 35 2.68 11.38 -25.41
C ASP A 35 3.26 10.26 -24.55
N ALA A 36 3.81 10.60 -23.38
CA ALA A 36 4.35 9.61 -22.44
C ALA A 36 3.27 8.65 -21.97
N ARG A 37 2.10 9.17 -21.56
CA ARG A 37 0.95 8.36 -21.13
C ARG A 37 0.46 7.45 -22.26
N ARG A 38 0.33 7.95 -23.49
CA ARG A 38 -0.09 7.14 -24.66
C ARG A 38 0.89 6.04 -25.01
N SER A 39 2.19 6.30 -24.84
CA SER A 39 3.24 5.33 -25.16
C SER A 39 3.59 4.40 -23.99
N GLY A 40 2.96 4.56 -22.83
CA GLY A 40 3.28 3.79 -21.63
C GLY A 40 4.68 4.08 -21.08
N ALA A 41 5.20 5.28 -21.34
CA ALA A 41 6.51 5.71 -20.86
C ALA A 41 6.40 6.37 -19.48
N TYR A 42 7.49 6.32 -18.74
CA TYR A 42 7.63 7.05 -17.48
C TYR A 42 8.01 8.49 -17.78
N ALA A 43 7.41 9.44 -17.06
CA ALA A 43 7.76 10.86 -17.17
C ALA A 43 8.05 11.51 -15.82
N THR A 44 8.91 12.51 -15.85
CA THR A 44 9.24 13.36 -14.71
C THR A 44 9.13 14.83 -15.09
N VAL A 45 8.69 15.65 -14.14
CA VAL A 45 8.57 17.10 -14.24
C VAL A 45 9.30 17.73 -13.05
N VAL A 46 10.11 18.75 -13.30
CA VAL A 46 10.71 19.58 -12.23
C VAL A 46 10.37 21.04 -12.50
N GLY A 47 9.94 21.75 -11.47
CA GLY A 47 9.59 23.17 -11.56
C GLY A 47 8.84 23.66 -10.33
N GLU A 48 8.52 24.95 -10.28
CA GLU A 48 7.75 25.51 -9.17
C GLU A 48 6.27 25.19 -9.33
N CYS A 49 5.69 24.61 -8.29
CA CYS A 49 4.27 24.29 -8.28
C CYS A 49 3.61 24.54 -6.93
N THR A 50 2.29 24.62 -6.96
CA THR A 50 1.41 24.51 -5.78
C THR A 50 0.70 23.16 -5.83
N VAL A 51 0.35 22.64 -4.66
CA VAL A 51 -0.45 21.41 -4.53
C VAL A 51 -1.63 21.69 -3.63
N ALA A 52 -2.85 21.37 -4.09
CA ALA A 52 -4.07 21.54 -3.33
C ALA A 52 -4.89 20.26 -3.39
N TYR A 53 -5.39 19.82 -2.25
CA TYR A 53 -6.28 18.66 -2.13
C TYR A 53 -7.64 19.10 -1.58
N ASP A 54 -8.69 18.60 -2.20
CA ASP A 54 -10.08 18.75 -1.76
C ASP A 54 -10.74 17.36 -1.69
N GLY A 55 -11.46 17.09 -0.61
CA GLY A 55 -12.03 15.79 -0.27
C GLY A 55 -12.60 15.80 1.16
N THR A 56 -12.56 14.67 1.87
CA THR A 56 -13.01 14.61 3.29
C THR A 56 -12.22 15.57 4.19
N THR A 57 -10.97 15.83 3.82
CA THR A 57 -10.12 16.87 4.40
C THR A 57 -9.59 17.75 3.27
N SER A 58 -9.21 18.98 3.57
CA SER A 58 -8.54 19.86 2.63
C SER A 58 -7.12 20.14 3.05
N SER A 59 -6.21 20.24 2.08
CA SER A 59 -4.82 20.61 2.34
C SER A 59 -4.25 21.44 1.19
N THR A 60 -3.25 22.27 1.50
CA THR A 60 -2.55 23.08 0.49
C THR A 60 -1.08 23.17 0.83
N HIS A 61 -0.23 22.97 -0.16
CA HIS A 61 1.21 23.14 -0.09
C HIS A 61 1.59 24.38 -0.90
N ALA A 62 2.34 25.28 -0.25
CA ALA A 62 2.77 26.54 -0.85
C ALA A 62 3.66 26.32 -2.08
N LEU A 63 3.79 27.38 -2.89
CA LEU A 63 4.64 27.41 -4.06
C LEU A 63 6.08 27.02 -3.69
N ALA A 64 6.60 26.00 -4.36
CA ALA A 64 8.00 25.55 -4.23
C ALA A 64 8.41 24.73 -5.45
N CYS A 65 9.71 24.70 -5.73
CA CYS A 65 10.29 23.77 -6.70
C CYS A 65 10.13 22.33 -6.21
N ARG A 66 9.45 21.49 -6.99
CA ARG A 66 9.16 20.09 -6.66
C ARG A 66 9.43 19.17 -7.84
N HIS A 67 9.59 17.89 -7.53
CA HIS A 67 9.69 16.82 -8.52
C HIS A 67 8.35 16.10 -8.64
N GLY A 68 7.76 16.13 -9.82
CA GLY A 68 6.60 15.35 -10.22
C GLY A 68 7.02 14.07 -10.95
N THR A 69 6.46 12.94 -10.56
CA THR A 69 6.59 11.63 -11.20
C THR A 69 5.27 11.26 -11.83
N PHE A 70 5.30 10.78 -13.08
CA PHE A 70 4.15 10.30 -13.84
C PHE A 70 4.47 8.90 -14.35
N LYS A 71 3.78 7.90 -13.79
CA LYS A 71 3.98 6.50 -14.12
C LYS A 71 3.00 6.04 -15.20
N PRO A 72 3.35 4.99 -15.97
CA PRO A 72 2.47 4.42 -16.98
C PRO A 72 1.11 3.91 -16.45
N ASP A 73 1.06 3.50 -15.18
CA ASP A 73 -0.15 3.00 -14.51
C ASP A 73 -1.14 4.10 -14.09
N GLY A 74 -0.83 5.38 -14.34
CA GLY A 74 -1.64 6.52 -13.93
C GLY A 74 -1.27 7.08 -12.56
N THR A 75 -0.28 6.52 -11.86
CA THR A 75 0.24 7.08 -10.62
C THR A 75 1.01 8.36 -10.89
N VAL A 76 0.66 9.42 -10.17
CA VAL A 76 1.31 10.71 -10.13
C VAL A 76 1.73 11.03 -8.71
N LEU A 77 3.01 11.28 -8.50
CA LEU A 77 3.59 11.59 -7.19
C LEU A 77 4.33 12.91 -7.25
N VAL A 78 4.11 13.78 -6.28
CA VAL A 78 4.83 15.06 -6.17
C VAL A 78 5.65 15.04 -4.88
N HIS A 79 6.94 15.34 -4.99
CA HIS A 79 7.89 15.29 -3.89
C HIS A 79 8.54 16.66 -3.64
N ASP A 80 8.67 17.02 -2.36
CA ASP A 80 9.59 18.06 -1.91
C ASP A 80 11.04 17.55 -2.02
N ALA A 81 12.02 18.44 -1.79
CA ALA A 81 13.45 18.12 -1.85
C ALA A 81 13.92 17.06 -0.82
N SER A 82 13.08 16.68 0.14
CA SER A 82 13.43 15.73 1.19
C SER A 82 12.20 14.93 1.66
N GLY A 83 12.45 13.77 2.26
CA GLY A 83 11.40 12.85 2.73
C GLY A 83 11.11 11.73 1.73
N HIS A 84 10.70 10.57 2.24
CA HIS A 84 10.44 9.37 1.43
C HIS A 84 8.99 9.26 0.94
N ARG A 85 8.12 10.18 1.35
CA ARG A 85 6.70 10.22 0.94
C ARG A 85 6.45 11.39 -0.01
N PRO A 86 5.48 11.27 -0.93
CA PRO A 86 4.99 12.43 -1.67
C PRO A 86 4.35 13.44 -0.72
N VAL A 87 4.23 14.69 -1.15
CA VAL A 87 3.61 15.77 -0.37
C VAL A 87 2.15 15.48 -0.06
N HIS A 88 1.46 14.77 -0.96
CA HIS A 88 0.12 14.23 -0.76
C HIS A 88 0.03 12.84 -1.45
N PRO A 89 -0.64 11.84 -0.83
CA PRO A 89 -0.95 10.58 -1.53
C PRO A 89 -1.89 10.84 -2.71
N GLN A 90 -1.78 10.04 -3.78
CA GLN A 90 -2.77 10.10 -4.85
C GLN A 90 -4.16 9.70 -4.31
N PRO A 91 -5.24 10.37 -4.72
CA PRO A 91 -6.61 9.90 -4.46
C PRO A 91 -6.84 8.48 -5.01
N SER A 92 -7.90 7.82 -4.55
CA SER A 92 -8.21 6.43 -4.96
C SER A 92 -8.54 6.24 -6.46
N SER A 93 -8.65 7.32 -7.21
CA SER A 93 -8.97 7.33 -8.64
C SER A 93 -7.70 7.36 -9.50
N ASP A 94 -7.72 6.59 -10.59
CA ASP A 94 -6.66 6.58 -11.61
C ASP A 94 -6.90 7.64 -12.70
N ARG A 95 -7.92 8.49 -12.53
CA ARG A 95 -8.22 9.58 -13.47
C ARG A 95 -7.20 10.69 -13.32
N VAL A 96 -6.38 10.85 -14.36
CA VAL A 96 -5.42 11.95 -14.51
C VAL A 96 -5.83 12.83 -15.69
N VAL A 97 -5.96 14.13 -15.47
CA VAL A 97 -6.12 15.13 -16.52
C VAL A 97 -4.93 16.07 -16.46
N VAL A 98 -4.29 16.30 -17.60
CA VAL A 98 -3.17 17.23 -17.77
C VAL A 98 -3.59 18.28 -18.77
N GLU A 99 -3.50 19.55 -18.41
CA GLU A 99 -3.88 20.67 -19.28
C GLU A 99 -2.93 21.86 -19.10
N ALA A 100 -2.70 22.60 -20.18
CA ALA A 100 -2.13 23.94 -20.11
C ALA A 100 -3.28 24.94 -19.89
N THR A 101 -3.16 25.81 -18.90
CA THR A 101 -4.15 26.86 -18.63
C THR A 101 -3.94 28.06 -19.52
N ASP A 102 -4.96 28.92 -19.64
CA ASP A 102 -4.84 30.19 -20.37
C ASP A 102 -3.79 31.15 -19.77
N ASP A 103 -3.49 30.99 -18.48
CA ASP A 103 -2.45 31.76 -17.76
C ASP A 103 -1.03 31.23 -18.03
N GLY A 104 -0.89 30.15 -18.79
CA GLY A 104 0.41 29.56 -19.14
C GLY A 104 0.96 28.57 -18.10
N ASP A 105 0.12 28.14 -17.15
CA ASP A 105 0.49 27.14 -16.15
C ASP A 105 0.19 25.72 -16.63
N LEU A 106 0.96 24.74 -16.18
CA LEU A 106 0.62 23.33 -16.36
C LEU A 106 -0.21 22.87 -15.15
N ARG A 107 -1.44 22.42 -15.40
CA ARG A 107 -2.34 21.91 -14.37
C ARG A 107 -2.54 20.41 -14.53
N VAL A 108 -2.36 19.68 -13.43
CA VAL A 108 -2.63 18.25 -13.34
C VAL A 108 -3.69 18.02 -12.28
N LEU A 109 -4.75 17.31 -12.66
CA LEU A 109 -5.89 16.97 -11.83
C LEU A 109 -5.95 15.45 -11.66
N LEU A 110 -6.02 15.00 -10.42
CA LEU A 110 -6.09 13.60 -10.02
C LEU A 110 -7.35 13.42 -9.20
N GLY A 111 -8.26 12.54 -9.62
CA GLY A 111 -9.52 12.33 -8.89
C GLY A 111 -10.78 12.35 -9.76
N ASP A 112 -11.90 12.01 -9.12
CA ASP A 112 -13.22 11.91 -9.76
C ASP A 112 -13.95 13.26 -9.81
N GLY A 113 -13.48 14.25 -9.05
CA GLY A 113 -14.00 15.61 -9.08
C GLY A 113 -13.75 16.30 -10.42
N ARG A 114 -14.80 16.89 -11.02
CA ARG A 114 -14.62 17.83 -12.13
C ARG A 114 -14.13 19.15 -11.56
N VAL A 115 -13.01 19.67 -12.08
CA VAL A 115 -12.70 21.09 -11.95
C VAL A 115 -13.53 21.80 -13.01
N GLY A 116 -14.72 22.27 -12.63
CA GLY A 116 -15.29 23.46 -13.26
C GLY A 116 -14.28 24.60 -13.10
N GLY A 117 -14.26 25.55 -14.05
CA GLY A 117 -13.30 26.67 -14.12
C GLY A 117 -13.20 27.51 -12.84
N ASP A 118 -12.52 28.65 -12.90
CA ASP A 118 -12.15 29.48 -11.73
C ASP A 118 -13.32 29.89 -10.78
N ASP A 119 -14.56 29.57 -11.13
CA ASP A 119 -15.73 29.59 -10.27
C ASP A 119 -15.98 28.22 -9.64
N ALA A 120 -15.68 28.12 -8.34
CA ALA A 120 -15.99 26.99 -7.48
C ALA A 120 -17.50 26.69 -7.40
N GLU A 121 -18.05 25.95 -8.36
CA GLU A 121 -19.31 25.23 -8.20
C GLU A 121 -19.20 23.80 -8.75
N GLY A 122 -19.26 22.83 -7.83
CA GLY A 122 -19.65 21.45 -8.15
C GLY A 122 -18.56 20.38 -8.04
N ILE A 123 -17.91 20.25 -6.88
CA ILE A 123 -17.44 18.92 -6.45
C ILE A 123 -18.70 18.17 -5.98
N GLU A 124 -19.06 17.07 -6.62
CA GLU A 124 -20.14 16.20 -6.10
C GLU A 124 -19.73 15.70 -4.71
N ASP A 125 -20.66 15.77 -3.75
CA ASP A 125 -20.44 15.36 -2.35
C ASP A 125 -19.78 13.97 -2.28
N GLY A 126 -18.55 13.92 -1.73
CA GLY A 126 -17.73 12.71 -1.64
C GLY A 126 -16.65 12.53 -2.72
N SER A 127 -16.51 13.43 -3.69
CA SER A 127 -15.43 13.35 -4.68
C SER A 127 -14.11 13.90 -4.13
N GLU A 128 -13.01 13.19 -4.35
CA GLU A 128 -11.66 13.61 -3.98
C GLU A 128 -10.94 14.17 -5.23
N CYS A 129 -10.18 15.26 -5.07
CA CYS A 129 -9.41 15.89 -6.13
C CYS A 129 -8.08 16.43 -5.59
N LEU A 130 -6.97 15.93 -6.13
CA LEU A 130 -5.64 16.51 -5.96
C LEU A 130 -5.27 17.31 -7.20
N ARG A 131 -5.05 18.62 -7.01
CA ARG A 131 -4.64 19.57 -8.05
C ARG A 131 -3.18 19.94 -7.84
N VAL A 132 -2.39 19.82 -8.90
CA VAL A 132 -1.01 20.32 -8.94
C VAL A 132 -0.92 21.33 -10.07
N THR A 133 -0.48 22.55 -9.76
CA THR A 133 -0.32 23.62 -10.75
C THR A 133 1.14 24.05 -10.76
N TRP A 134 1.85 23.76 -11.85
CA TRP A 134 3.21 24.25 -12.09
C TRP A 134 3.16 25.60 -12.77
N THR A 135 3.72 26.61 -12.11
CA THR A 135 3.83 27.99 -12.62
C THR A 135 5.15 28.23 -13.35
N SER A 136 6.13 27.34 -13.14
CA SER A 136 7.37 27.28 -13.91
C SER A 136 7.78 25.83 -14.07
N LEU A 137 8.46 25.53 -15.18
CA LEU A 137 8.91 24.20 -15.55
C LEU A 137 10.37 24.30 -15.95
N ASP A 138 11.26 23.71 -15.15
CA ASP A 138 12.69 23.64 -15.45
C ASP A 138 12.99 22.46 -16.39
N LEU A 139 12.22 21.37 -16.24
CA LEU A 139 12.49 20.10 -16.90
C LEU A 139 11.21 19.28 -17.09
N VAL A 140 11.06 18.69 -18.28
CA VAL A 140 10.22 17.51 -18.49
C VAL A 140 11.04 16.45 -19.19
N SER A 141 11.07 15.22 -18.65
CA SER A 141 11.81 14.12 -19.23
C SER A 141 10.96 12.86 -19.32
N VAL A 142 11.09 12.14 -20.42
CA VAL A 142 10.37 10.90 -20.73
C VAL A 142 11.38 9.79 -21.01
N LEU A 143 11.18 8.64 -20.38
CA LEU A 143 12.04 7.48 -20.54
C LEU A 143 11.22 6.18 -20.42
N ALA A 144 11.66 5.14 -21.13
CA ALA A 144 11.14 3.80 -20.91
C ALA A 144 11.76 3.25 -19.62
N VAL A 145 10.90 2.83 -18.68
CA VAL A 145 11.31 2.13 -17.46
C VAL A 145 10.78 0.71 -17.58
N ASP A 146 11.66 -0.27 -17.44
CA ASP A 146 11.24 -1.66 -17.35
C ASP A 146 10.44 -1.86 -16.06
N ASP A 147 9.44 -2.74 -16.11
CA ASP A 147 8.76 -3.28 -14.93
C ASP A 147 9.12 -4.77 -14.77
N PRO A 148 10.41 -5.10 -14.49
CA PRO A 148 10.83 -6.48 -14.33
C PRO A 148 10.45 -6.90 -12.91
N ASP A 149 9.37 -7.66 -12.81
CA ASP A 149 8.93 -8.36 -11.60
C ASP A 149 8.34 -7.44 -10.53
N ALA A 150 7.00 -7.38 -10.47
CA ALA A 150 6.28 -7.00 -9.26
C ALA A 150 6.85 -7.85 -8.11
N ALA A 151 7.50 -7.21 -7.13
CA ALA A 151 8.16 -7.92 -6.06
C ALA A 151 7.20 -8.92 -5.40
N THR A 152 7.54 -10.21 -5.43
CA THR A 152 6.86 -11.20 -4.60
C THR A 152 7.30 -10.93 -3.16
N GLU A 153 6.61 -10.01 -2.48
CA GLU A 153 6.85 -9.74 -1.06
C GLU A 153 6.57 -11.04 -0.28
N SER A 154 7.63 -11.62 0.31
CA SER A 154 7.54 -12.77 1.21
C SER A 154 7.74 -12.34 2.66
N GLY A 155 7.05 -12.96 3.61
CA GLY A 155 7.07 -12.60 5.03
C GLY A 155 6.00 -11.56 5.40
N THR A 156 4.94 -11.47 4.60
CA THR A 156 3.81 -10.58 4.82
C THR A 156 2.87 -11.14 5.90
N GLU A 157 1.91 -10.34 6.35
CA GLU A 157 0.84 -10.82 7.24
C GLU A 157 -0.07 -11.82 6.52
N ALA A 158 -0.22 -11.70 5.21
CA ALA A 158 -0.94 -12.67 4.37
C ALA A 158 -0.22 -14.02 4.33
N ASP A 159 1.12 -14.03 4.29
CA ASP A 159 1.91 -15.26 4.40
C ASP A 159 1.72 -15.91 5.77
N LEU A 160 1.75 -15.12 6.85
CA LEU A 160 1.48 -15.63 8.20
C LEU A 160 0.09 -16.26 8.31
N LYS A 161 -0.93 -15.59 7.75
CA LYS A 161 -2.31 -16.08 7.72
C LYS A 161 -2.40 -17.38 6.94
N SER A 162 -1.79 -17.45 5.75
CA SER A 162 -1.77 -18.67 4.94
C SER A 162 -1.11 -19.83 5.70
N LEU A 163 0.02 -19.55 6.35
CA LEU A 163 0.74 -20.53 7.18
C LEU A 163 -0.10 -21.09 8.32
N VAL A 164 -0.86 -20.23 9.01
CA VAL A 164 -1.76 -20.64 10.11
C VAL A 164 -2.99 -21.40 9.60
N LEU A 165 -3.47 -21.10 8.39
CA LEU A 165 -4.59 -21.82 7.79
C LEU A 165 -4.17 -23.20 7.26
N ASP A 166 -2.97 -23.29 6.69
CA ASP A 166 -2.42 -24.52 6.11
C ASP A 166 -1.89 -25.48 7.19
N ASP A 167 -1.33 -24.95 8.28
CA ASP A 167 -0.77 -25.71 9.41
C ASP A 167 -1.19 -25.10 10.76
N PRO A 168 -2.47 -25.24 11.17
CA PRO A 168 -3.00 -24.62 12.38
C PRO A 168 -2.39 -25.14 13.68
N ASP A 169 -1.78 -26.34 13.64
CA ASP A 169 -1.08 -26.94 14.78
C ASP A 169 0.15 -26.12 15.22
N ARG A 170 0.64 -25.19 14.36
CA ARG A 170 1.66 -24.20 14.73
C ARG A 170 1.20 -23.22 15.79
N VAL A 171 -0.10 -22.96 15.86
CA VAL A 171 -0.70 -22.11 16.90
C VAL A 171 -0.96 -22.96 18.13
N GLU A 172 -1.75 -24.02 17.99
CA GLU A 172 -1.94 -25.05 19.00
C GLU A 172 -2.47 -26.36 18.38
N PRO A 173 -2.12 -27.54 18.93
CA PRO A 173 -2.61 -28.82 18.41
C PRO A 173 -4.13 -28.94 18.41
N GLY A 174 -4.70 -29.32 17.27
CA GLY A 174 -6.14 -29.56 17.12
C GLY A 174 -6.97 -28.29 16.95
N LEU A 175 -6.33 -27.15 16.68
CA LEU A 175 -7.01 -25.92 16.28
C LEU A 175 -7.63 -26.09 14.89
N VAL A 176 -8.89 -25.67 14.74
CA VAL A 176 -9.63 -25.75 13.47
C VAL A 176 -10.05 -24.34 13.04
N PRO A 177 -9.39 -23.74 12.03
CA PRO A 177 -9.84 -22.49 11.45
C PRO A 177 -11.21 -22.64 10.78
N LEU A 178 -12.15 -21.74 11.11
CA LEU A 178 -13.53 -21.78 10.63
C LEU A 178 -13.86 -20.65 9.67
N ALA A 179 -13.26 -19.47 9.87
CA ALA A 179 -13.46 -18.32 9.00
C ALA A 179 -12.28 -17.35 9.07
N THR A 180 -12.03 -16.63 7.99
CA THR A 180 -11.13 -15.48 7.94
C THR A 180 -11.93 -14.19 7.84
N GLU A 181 -11.41 -13.10 8.41
CA GLU A 181 -12.05 -11.76 8.33
C GLU A 181 -13.52 -11.76 8.80
N ARG A 182 -13.81 -12.58 9.83
CA ARG A 182 -15.16 -12.67 10.39
C ARG A 182 -15.55 -11.31 10.97
N ARG A 183 -16.59 -10.69 10.40
CA ARG A 183 -17.08 -9.39 10.88
C ARG A 183 -17.62 -9.49 12.31
N THR A 184 -17.14 -8.61 13.17
CA THR A 184 -17.66 -8.38 14.52
C THR A 184 -17.98 -6.89 14.72
N ARG A 185 -18.60 -6.53 15.85
CA ARG A 185 -18.80 -5.13 16.24
C ARG A 185 -17.50 -4.35 16.44
N ALA A 186 -16.39 -5.03 16.71
CA ALA A 186 -15.09 -4.42 16.92
C ALA A 186 -14.22 -4.35 15.66
N GLY A 187 -14.71 -4.88 14.52
CA GLY A 187 -13.98 -5.01 13.27
C GLY A 187 -13.91 -6.46 12.76
N PRO A 188 -13.28 -6.71 11.61
CA PRO A 188 -13.02 -8.06 11.12
C PRO A 188 -11.93 -8.74 11.97
N VAL A 189 -12.21 -9.95 12.45
CA VAL A 189 -11.23 -10.81 13.10
C VAL A 189 -10.38 -11.51 12.02
N ASP A 190 -9.05 -11.52 12.16
CA ASP A 190 -8.18 -12.09 11.12
C ASP A 190 -8.50 -13.56 10.84
N VAL A 191 -8.52 -14.39 11.90
CA VAL A 191 -8.96 -15.79 11.86
C VAL A 191 -9.83 -16.12 13.07
N TYR A 192 -11.01 -16.67 12.79
CA TYR A 192 -11.90 -17.28 13.77
C TYR A 192 -11.78 -18.80 13.67
N ALA A 193 -11.55 -19.45 14.79
CA ALA A 193 -11.27 -20.88 14.90
C ALA A 193 -12.02 -21.50 16.08
N GLU A 194 -11.93 -22.83 16.20
CA GLU A 194 -12.30 -23.59 17.39
C GLU A 194 -11.10 -24.41 17.86
N ASP A 195 -10.91 -24.51 19.18
CA ASP A 195 -9.90 -25.41 19.74
C ASP A 195 -10.36 -26.88 19.71
N ALA A 196 -9.48 -27.79 20.14
CA ALA A 196 -9.77 -29.23 20.17
C ALA A 196 -11.00 -29.63 21.01
N THR A 197 -11.52 -28.73 21.86
CA THR A 197 -12.72 -28.92 22.69
C THR A 197 -13.97 -28.24 22.12
N GLY A 198 -13.85 -27.58 20.97
CA GLY A 198 -14.93 -26.80 20.34
C GLY A 198 -15.13 -25.43 20.96
N ARG A 199 -14.17 -24.90 21.73
CA ARG A 199 -14.28 -23.53 22.26
C ARG A 199 -13.87 -22.54 21.17
N PRO A 200 -14.61 -21.43 21.00
CA PRO A 200 -14.24 -20.39 20.04
C PRO A 200 -12.87 -19.77 20.35
N VAL A 201 -12.05 -19.61 19.31
CA VAL A 201 -10.74 -18.97 19.38
C VAL A 201 -10.65 -17.85 18.35
N VAL A 202 -10.14 -16.70 18.79
CA VAL A 202 -9.85 -15.52 17.98
C VAL A 202 -8.35 -15.41 17.81
N LEU A 203 -7.87 -15.37 16.57
CA LEU A 203 -6.47 -15.11 16.28
C LEU A 203 -6.31 -13.69 15.75
N GLU A 204 -5.40 -12.94 16.37
CA GLU A 204 -4.85 -11.69 15.82
C GLU A 204 -3.45 -11.99 15.29
N LEU A 205 -3.19 -11.69 14.02
CA LEU A 205 -1.95 -12.03 13.35
C LEU A 205 -1.06 -10.78 13.22
N LYS A 206 0.24 -10.93 13.48
CA LYS A 206 1.23 -9.86 13.25
C LYS A 206 2.49 -10.43 12.65
N ARG A 207 2.87 -9.93 11.48
CA ARG A 207 4.10 -10.35 10.77
C ARG A 207 5.40 -10.02 11.51
N ASP A 208 5.37 -9.02 12.40
CA ASP A 208 6.50 -8.52 13.18
C ASP A 208 6.25 -8.70 14.68
N ARG A 209 7.23 -8.31 15.51
CA ARG A 209 7.09 -8.33 16.98
C ARG A 209 5.86 -7.52 17.42
N ALA A 210 4.94 -8.15 18.14
CA ALA A 210 3.67 -7.55 18.51
C ALA A 210 3.79 -6.55 19.68
N GLY A 211 3.09 -5.42 19.54
CA GLY A 211 3.01 -4.33 20.52
C GLY A 211 1.69 -4.31 21.31
N PRO A 212 1.54 -3.36 22.26
CA PRO A 212 0.33 -3.16 23.06
C PRO A 212 -0.95 -2.98 22.24
N ASP A 213 -0.86 -2.35 21.07
CA ASP A 213 -2.02 -2.08 20.21
C ASP A 213 -2.65 -3.38 19.69
N ALA A 214 -1.84 -4.39 19.35
CA ALA A 214 -2.32 -5.70 18.92
C ALA A 214 -3.07 -6.43 20.06
N VAL A 215 -2.58 -6.30 21.29
CA VAL A 215 -3.27 -6.85 22.47
C VAL A 215 -4.62 -6.17 22.69
N GLY A 216 -4.67 -4.84 22.56
CA GLY A 216 -5.91 -4.08 22.68
C GLY A 216 -6.91 -4.36 21.55
N GLN A 217 -6.44 -4.72 20.36
CA GLN A 217 -7.28 -5.16 19.25
C GLN A 217 -7.88 -6.55 19.52
N LEU A 218 -7.03 -7.52 19.90
CA LEU A 218 -7.45 -8.88 20.24
C LEU A 218 -8.48 -8.89 21.38
N ASP A 219 -8.23 -8.12 22.44
CA ASP A 219 -9.15 -8.03 23.58
C ASP A 219 -10.54 -7.52 23.16
N ARG A 220 -10.59 -6.48 22.30
CA ARG A 220 -11.86 -5.97 21.76
C ARG A 220 -12.61 -7.01 20.94
N TYR A 221 -11.91 -7.87 20.21
CA TYR A 221 -12.53 -8.95 19.46
C TYR A 221 -13.09 -10.05 20.36
N VAL A 222 -12.33 -10.48 21.36
CA VAL A 222 -12.79 -11.46 22.35
C VAL A 222 -14.02 -10.93 23.08
N GLU A 223 -14.00 -9.68 23.55
CA GLU A 223 -15.16 -9.04 24.18
C GLU A 223 -16.37 -8.93 23.22
N ALA A 224 -16.15 -8.58 21.96
CA ALA A 224 -17.23 -8.48 20.98
C ALA A 224 -17.89 -9.84 20.72
N LEU A 225 -17.09 -10.90 20.56
CA LEU A 225 -17.60 -12.25 20.35
C LEU A 225 -18.30 -12.82 21.58
N ALA A 226 -17.79 -12.53 22.78
CA ALA A 226 -18.46 -12.92 24.03
C ALA A 226 -19.85 -12.28 24.16
N ARG A 227 -20.00 -11.02 23.71
CA ARG A 227 -21.31 -10.33 23.70
C ARG A 227 -22.26 -10.80 22.59
N ASP A 228 -21.73 -11.25 21.46
CA ASP A 228 -22.52 -11.67 20.30
C ASP A 228 -22.97 -13.14 20.40
N SER A 229 -22.34 -13.93 21.26
CA SER A 229 -22.63 -15.36 21.43
C SER A 229 -23.74 -15.61 22.47
N HIS A 230 -24.53 -16.68 22.27
CA HIS A 230 -25.55 -17.10 23.24
C HIS A 230 -24.90 -17.63 24.52
N ALA A 231 -24.91 -16.83 25.58
CA ALA A 231 -24.76 -17.12 27.03
C ALA A 231 -23.62 -18.05 27.56
N ASP A 232 -23.00 -18.93 26.77
CA ASP A 232 -22.04 -19.95 27.23
C ASP A 232 -20.76 -20.04 26.38
N ALA A 233 -20.57 -19.18 25.37
CA ALA A 233 -19.30 -19.11 24.66
C ALA A 233 -18.31 -18.27 25.46
N ASP A 234 -17.25 -18.89 25.96
CA ASP A 234 -16.08 -18.26 26.58
C ASP A 234 -14.94 -18.23 25.54
N PRO A 235 -14.92 -17.24 24.62
CA PRO A 235 -13.96 -17.19 23.55
C PRO A 235 -12.55 -16.94 24.08
N ARG A 236 -11.58 -17.68 23.55
CA ARG A 236 -10.16 -17.46 23.78
C ARG A 236 -9.62 -16.45 22.76
N GLY A 237 -8.63 -15.67 23.16
CA GLY A 237 -7.88 -14.81 22.24
C GLY A 237 -6.41 -15.21 22.22
N VAL A 238 -5.87 -15.47 21.04
CA VAL A 238 -4.47 -15.84 20.83
C VAL A 238 -3.82 -14.81 19.90
N LEU A 239 -2.77 -14.15 20.36
CA LEU A 239 -1.94 -13.28 19.53
C LEU A 239 -0.86 -14.13 18.85
N VAL A 240 -0.84 -14.14 17.51
CA VAL A 240 0.08 -14.95 16.71
C VAL A 240 1.12 -14.04 16.06
N ALA A 241 2.39 -14.17 16.47
CA ALA A 241 3.47 -13.32 15.95
C ALA A 241 4.87 -13.94 16.17
N PRO A 242 5.94 -13.48 15.48
CA PRO A 242 7.31 -13.93 15.73
C PRO A 242 7.82 -13.64 17.15
N GLY A 243 7.20 -12.69 17.85
CA GLY A 243 7.56 -12.34 19.22
C GLY A 243 6.71 -11.20 19.79
N LEU A 244 6.97 -10.85 21.05
CA LEU A 244 6.27 -9.79 21.78
C LEU A 244 7.23 -8.73 22.30
N THR A 245 6.73 -7.50 22.43
CA THR A 245 7.31 -6.50 23.33
C THR A 245 7.03 -6.86 24.79
N ASP A 246 7.86 -6.36 25.72
CA ASP A 246 7.67 -6.64 27.16
C ASP A 246 6.32 -6.10 27.66
N ARG A 247 5.90 -4.93 27.16
CA ARG A 247 4.60 -4.35 27.49
C ARG A 247 3.44 -5.19 26.96
N ALA A 248 3.55 -5.74 25.74
CA ALA A 248 2.53 -6.63 25.19
C ALA A 248 2.40 -7.92 26.02
N ARG A 249 3.53 -8.53 26.40
CA ARG A 249 3.54 -9.72 27.27
C ARG A 249 2.82 -9.46 28.60
N GLN A 250 3.09 -8.32 29.23
CA GLN A 250 2.42 -7.93 30.47
C GLN A 250 0.90 -7.76 30.27
N LEU A 251 0.49 -7.08 29.20
CA LEU A 251 -0.93 -6.83 28.91
C LEU A 251 -1.71 -8.11 28.58
N LEU A 252 -1.12 -9.07 27.86
CA LEU A 252 -1.74 -10.36 27.61
C LEU A 252 -2.05 -11.09 28.92
N ALA A 253 -1.08 -11.14 29.83
CA ALA A 253 -1.26 -11.73 31.15
C ALA A 253 -2.31 -11.00 32.00
N GLU A 254 -2.33 -9.66 31.98
CA GLU A 254 -3.33 -8.85 32.67
C GLU A 254 -4.77 -9.12 32.16
N ARG A 255 -4.93 -9.47 30.87
CA ARG A 255 -6.23 -9.66 30.21
C ARG A 255 -6.64 -11.13 30.04
N GLY A 256 -5.80 -12.07 30.45
CA GLY A 256 -6.05 -13.50 30.26
C GLY A 256 -6.03 -13.93 28.78
N LEU A 257 -5.24 -13.24 27.96
CA LEU A 257 -5.06 -13.54 26.54
C LEU A 257 -3.77 -14.33 26.33
N GLU A 258 -3.72 -15.09 25.24
CA GLU A 258 -2.69 -16.08 24.96
C GLU A 258 -1.76 -15.62 23.83
N PHE A 259 -0.61 -16.30 23.68
CA PHE A 259 0.38 -16.00 22.66
C PHE A 259 0.91 -17.27 22.01
N ALA A 260 0.93 -17.30 20.68
CA ALA A 260 1.60 -18.33 19.89
C ALA A 260 2.70 -17.70 19.04
N ARG A 261 3.90 -18.30 19.09
CA ARG A 261 5.04 -17.83 18.30
C ARG A 261 5.05 -18.51 16.95
N VAL A 262 4.76 -17.77 15.89
CA VAL A 262 4.85 -18.23 14.50
C VAL A 262 5.54 -17.14 13.69
N ASP A 263 6.62 -17.46 12.98
CA ASP A 263 7.27 -16.53 12.05
C ASP A 263 6.74 -16.77 10.63
N PRO A 264 6.31 -15.74 9.88
CA PRO A 264 5.86 -15.93 8.49
C PRO A 264 6.98 -16.44 7.56
N ARG A 265 8.23 -16.45 8.03
CA ARG A 265 9.39 -17.00 7.31
C ARG A 265 9.67 -18.46 7.66
N ASP A 266 8.94 -19.04 8.62
CA ASP A 266 9.10 -20.45 8.98
C ASP A 266 8.51 -21.32 7.86
N SER A 267 9.36 -22.07 7.15
CA SER A 267 8.90 -23.04 6.17
C SER A 267 8.06 -24.14 6.84
N ALA A 268 7.20 -24.81 6.06
CA ALA A 268 6.35 -25.93 6.49
C ALA A 268 7.11 -27.09 7.21
N GLU A 269 8.45 -27.10 7.21
CA GLU A 269 9.29 -28.25 7.60
C GLU A 269 10.24 -28.01 8.79
N SER A 270 9.86 -27.21 9.80
CA SER A 270 10.69 -27.08 11.02
C SER A 270 9.91 -27.37 12.29
N SER A 271 9.55 -28.64 12.50
CA SER A 271 9.10 -29.14 13.79
C SER A 271 10.30 -29.32 14.74
N ASP A 272 10.66 -28.29 15.49
CA ASP A 272 11.45 -28.43 16.72
C ASP A 272 10.61 -27.92 17.89
N ILE A 273 9.89 -28.85 18.51
CA ILE A 273 9.14 -28.67 19.75
C ILE A 273 10.16 -28.45 20.88
N SER A 274 10.32 -27.21 21.34
CA SER A 274 10.90 -26.92 22.65
C SER A 274 9.77 -26.57 23.62
N THR A 275 9.23 -27.60 24.27
CA THR A 275 8.36 -27.45 25.44
C THR A 275 9.23 -26.94 26.59
N HIS A 276 9.10 -25.66 26.95
CA HIS A 276 9.50 -25.18 28.27
C HIS A 276 8.26 -24.90 29.09
N ALA A 277 7.91 -25.89 29.89
CA ALA A 277 7.05 -25.71 31.05
C ALA A 277 7.67 -24.66 31.96
N PHE A 278 6.93 -23.59 32.25
CA PHE A 278 7.22 -22.73 33.38
C PHE A 278 6.78 -23.47 34.64
N ASP A 279 7.76 -23.88 35.46
CA ASP A 279 7.55 -24.39 36.80
C ASP A 279 8.39 -23.51 37.75
N GLY A 280 7.74 -22.91 38.75
CA GLY A 280 8.37 -22.16 39.85
C GLY A 280 8.14 -20.66 39.88
#